data_AF-A0A0G1QCZ7-F1
#
_entry.id   AF-A0A0G1QCZ7-F1
#
_cell.length_a   1.000
_cell.length_b   1.000
_cell.length_c   1.000
_cell.angle_alpha   90.00
_cell.angle_beta   90.00
_cell.angle_gamma   90.00
#
_symmetry.space_group_name_H-M   'P 1'
#
loop_
_entity.id
_entity.type
_entity.pdbx_description
1 polymer ?
#
loop_
_entity_poly.entity_id
_entity_poly.type
_entity_poly.pdbx_seq_one_letter_code
_entity_poly.pdbx_strand_id
1 'polypeptide(L)'
;MKSAKKIKDELERMLQMLAFGSPSKFKVAKREIERLWHSDIKEFEKCAPLALEYIRRFDEIQSPKNQAAFASGLSLFFLALSDKYFDTLKNFVLKLIQNPDGYVRESIRKTADWLYVSLTSRVNPFVEKLTVKRKAEQKNAVKQYAKYVKEIQTLIEKYYDKNRDSADYVGDLKPSVYKSLELLWADVTRGDHIFLDDCPSENTLEKRKEIEKKLSAFVTETKSDFDVEDIRSAIYYEEGTDTMTDIIAMLDNGQGAVELQDIIDVITDAWNYFPHKTLGGKSPCQMTGK
;
A
#
# COMPACT_ATOMS: atom_id res chain seq x y z
N MET A 1 -26.31 21.44 17.79
CA MET A 1 -25.54 20.87 16.67
C MET A 1 -25.65 21.80 15.47
N LYS A 2 -24.55 22.09 14.76
CA LYS A 2 -24.63 22.86 13.50
C LYS A 2 -25.26 21.96 12.43
N SER A 3 -26.03 22.53 11.51
CA SER A 3 -26.52 21.75 10.36
C SER A 3 -25.37 21.35 9.43
N ALA A 4 -25.48 20.19 8.78
CA ALA A 4 -24.52 19.71 7.78
C ALA A 4 -24.18 20.80 6.74
N LYS A 5 -25.22 21.51 6.27
CA LYS A 5 -25.10 22.63 5.34
C LYS A 5 -24.17 23.73 5.87
N LYS A 6 -24.35 24.15 7.12
CA LYS A 6 -23.50 25.19 7.73
C LYS A 6 -22.05 24.74 7.87
N ILE A 7 -21.81 23.48 8.23
CA ILE A 7 -20.44 22.95 8.31
C ILE A 7 -19.80 22.90 6.92
N LYS A 8 -20.54 22.44 5.90
CA LYS A 8 -20.08 22.42 4.51
C LYS A 8 -19.68 23.82 4.03
N ASP A 9 -20.55 24.81 4.22
CA ASP A 9 -20.29 26.20 3.80
C ASP A 9 -19.06 26.80 4.52
N GLU A 10 -18.90 26.51 5.83
CA GLU A 10 -17.72 26.93 6.60
C GLU A 10 -16.44 26.25 6.07
N LEU A 11 -16.45 24.93 5.80
CA LEU A 11 -15.30 24.19 5.26
C LEU A 11 -14.91 24.69 3.86
N GLU A 12 -15.89 24.94 2.98
CA GLU A 12 -15.65 25.48 1.65
C GLU A 12 -14.90 26.81 1.71
N ARG A 13 -15.36 27.72 2.58
CA ARG A 13 -14.69 29.00 2.83
C ARG A 13 -13.26 28.80 3.31
N MET A 14 -12.99 27.81 4.18
CA MET A 14 -11.63 27.53 4.69
C MET A 14 -10.71 26.97 3.60
N LEU A 15 -11.20 26.03 2.80
CA LEU A 15 -10.45 25.47 1.67
C LEU A 15 -10.13 26.56 0.64
N GLN A 16 -11.10 27.42 0.32
CA GLN A 16 -10.88 28.59 -0.56
C GLN A 16 -9.85 29.56 0.03
N MET A 17 -9.87 29.82 1.34
CA MET A 17 -8.88 30.67 2.01
C MET A 17 -7.46 30.07 1.99
N LEU A 18 -7.32 28.75 2.10
CA LEU A 18 -6.02 28.09 1.99
C LEU A 18 -5.51 28.10 0.54
N ALA A 19 -6.38 27.78 -0.41
CA ALA A 19 -6.03 27.69 -1.83
C ALA A 19 -5.74 29.07 -2.46
N PHE A 20 -6.51 30.11 -2.13
CA PHE A 20 -6.45 31.39 -2.85
C PHE A 20 -6.38 32.63 -1.95
N GLY A 21 -6.32 32.46 -0.62
CA GLY A 21 -6.24 33.57 0.33
C GLY A 21 -4.82 34.11 0.54
N SER A 22 -4.72 35.18 1.32
CA SER A 22 -3.44 35.76 1.75
C SER A 22 -2.76 34.91 2.83
N PRO A 23 -1.41 34.92 2.93
CA PRO A 23 -0.70 34.15 3.96
C PRO A 23 -1.14 34.40 5.41
N SER A 24 -1.57 35.63 5.72
CA SER A 24 -2.12 36.00 7.03
C SER A 24 -3.37 35.21 7.43
N LYS A 25 -4.10 34.65 6.45
CA LYS A 25 -5.35 33.91 6.67
C LYS A 25 -5.15 32.41 6.88
N PHE A 26 -3.98 31.85 6.58
CA PHE A 26 -3.76 30.39 6.62
C PHE A 26 -3.93 29.81 8.03
N LYS A 27 -3.34 30.46 9.03
CA LYS A 27 -3.41 30.02 10.43
C LYS A 27 -4.84 30.06 10.97
N VAL A 28 -5.60 31.08 10.55
CA VAL A 28 -7.02 31.21 10.90
C VAL A 28 -7.82 30.08 10.27
N ALA A 29 -7.60 29.80 8.97
CA ALA A 29 -8.32 28.75 8.28
C ALA A 29 -8.10 27.36 8.89
N LYS A 30 -6.85 27.00 9.21
CA LYS A 30 -6.52 25.71 9.84
C LYS A 30 -7.16 25.54 11.22
N ARG A 31 -7.08 26.56 12.07
CA ARG A 31 -7.72 26.55 13.40
C ARG A 31 -9.24 26.39 13.31
N GLU A 32 -9.88 27.01 12.33
CA GLU A 32 -11.32 26.87 12.13
C GLU A 32 -11.69 25.46 11.63
N ILE A 33 -10.88 24.84 10.77
CA ILE A 33 -11.04 23.43 10.37
C ILE A 33 -10.95 22.51 11.60
N GLU A 34 -9.93 22.69 12.45
CA GLU A 34 -9.78 21.94 13.71
C GLU A 34 -10.97 22.16 14.65
N ARG A 35 -11.43 23.42 14.80
CA ARG A 35 -12.61 23.75 15.61
C ARG A 35 -13.86 23.03 15.09
N LEU A 36 -14.04 22.96 13.77
CA LEU A 36 -15.16 22.26 13.15
C LEU A 36 -15.13 20.76 13.42
N TRP A 37 -13.97 20.14 13.24
CA TRP A 37 -13.74 18.73 13.56
C TRP A 37 -14.12 18.39 15.01
N HIS A 38 -13.64 19.18 15.98
CA HIS A 38 -13.95 18.95 17.39
C HIS A 38 -15.39 19.29 17.77
N SER A 39 -16.07 20.15 17.02
CA SER A 39 -17.44 20.54 17.34
C SER A 39 -18.48 19.48 16.96
N ASP A 40 -18.29 18.78 15.84
CA ASP A 40 -19.18 17.72 15.36
C ASP A 40 -18.46 16.84 14.33
N ILE A 41 -17.74 15.82 14.82
CA ILE A 41 -16.92 14.94 13.99
C ILE A 41 -17.75 14.23 12.91
N LYS A 42 -18.97 13.79 13.23
CA LYS A 42 -19.84 13.05 12.29
C LYS A 42 -20.28 13.94 11.14
N GLU A 43 -20.67 15.18 11.43
CA GLU A 43 -21.05 16.13 10.38
C GLU A 43 -19.83 16.62 9.57
N PHE A 44 -18.66 16.76 10.21
CA PHE A 44 -17.41 17.03 9.49
C PHE A 44 -17.10 15.91 8.49
N GLU A 45 -17.12 14.64 8.92
CA GLU A 45 -16.82 13.48 8.05
C GLU A 45 -17.76 13.41 6.85
N LYS A 46 -19.06 13.71 7.04
CA LYS A 46 -20.03 13.80 5.94
C LYS A 46 -19.67 14.88 4.92
N CYS A 47 -19.07 15.98 5.37
CA CYS A 47 -18.68 17.11 4.52
C CYS A 47 -17.26 17.02 3.98
N ALA A 48 -16.39 16.19 4.58
CA ALA A 48 -15.00 16.02 4.21
C ALA A 48 -14.76 15.72 2.71
N PRO A 49 -15.62 14.97 1.99
CA PRO A 49 -15.45 14.74 0.54
C PRO A 49 -15.36 16.02 -0.30
N LEU A 50 -15.82 17.17 0.20
CA LEU A 50 -15.60 18.48 -0.43
C LEU A 50 -14.12 18.75 -0.72
N ALA A 51 -13.20 18.31 0.14
CA ALA A 51 -11.76 18.48 -0.08
C ALA A 51 -11.27 17.79 -1.36
N LEU A 52 -11.93 16.72 -1.81
CA LEU A 52 -11.58 16.02 -3.05
C LEU A 52 -11.80 16.89 -4.29
N GLU A 53 -12.78 17.81 -4.24
CA GLU A 53 -13.03 18.79 -5.32
C GLU A 53 -11.86 19.78 -5.44
N TYR A 54 -11.35 20.26 -4.30
CA TYR A 54 -10.20 21.16 -4.27
C TYR A 54 -8.89 20.44 -4.63
N ILE A 55 -8.73 19.18 -4.24
CA ILE A 55 -7.57 18.34 -4.64
C ILE A 55 -7.48 18.23 -6.16
N ARG A 56 -8.60 18.05 -6.88
CA ARG A 56 -8.62 17.99 -8.35
C ARG A 56 -8.19 19.31 -9.00
N ARG A 57 -8.45 20.42 -8.31
CA ARG A 57 -8.15 21.79 -8.75
C ARG A 57 -6.83 22.31 -8.20
N PHE A 58 -6.01 21.46 -7.59
CA PHE A 58 -4.76 21.89 -6.93
C PHE A 58 -3.82 22.64 -7.86
N ASP A 59 -3.77 22.27 -9.15
CA ASP A 59 -2.90 22.91 -10.14
C ASP A 59 -3.32 24.36 -10.47
N GLU A 60 -4.55 24.75 -10.11
CA GLU A 60 -5.03 26.14 -10.21
C GLU A 60 -4.41 27.04 -9.11
N ILE A 61 -3.82 26.45 -8.05
CA ILE A 61 -3.18 27.18 -6.97
C ILE A 61 -1.77 27.60 -7.40
N GLN A 62 -1.62 28.84 -7.87
CA GLN A 62 -0.37 29.32 -8.46
C GLN A 62 0.76 29.55 -7.45
N SER A 63 0.44 29.98 -6.23
CA SER A 63 1.43 30.36 -5.21
C SER A 63 1.94 29.12 -4.45
N PRO A 64 3.26 28.85 -4.40
CA PRO A 64 3.81 27.74 -3.61
C PRO A 64 3.45 27.84 -2.11
N LYS A 65 3.33 29.07 -1.58
CA LYS A 65 2.89 29.29 -0.20
C LYS A 65 1.46 28.80 0.03
N ASN A 66 0.57 29.05 -0.94
CA ASN A 66 -0.82 28.59 -0.90
C ASN A 66 -0.89 27.07 -1.12
N GLN A 67 -0.10 26.52 -2.03
CA GLN A 67 0.02 25.07 -2.23
C GLN A 67 0.43 24.36 -0.94
N ALA A 68 1.47 24.85 -0.27
CA ALA A 68 1.95 24.32 1.01
C ALA A 68 0.89 24.47 2.12
N ALA A 69 0.23 25.64 2.19
CA ALA A 69 -0.83 25.90 3.18
C ALA A 69 -2.05 25.00 2.97
N PHE A 70 -2.46 24.79 1.73
CA PHE A 70 -3.53 23.87 1.34
C PHE A 70 -3.16 22.42 1.71
N ALA A 71 -2.01 21.92 1.24
CA ALA A 71 -1.55 20.56 1.54
C ALA A 71 -1.51 20.26 3.04
N SER A 72 -0.93 21.16 3.84
CA SER A 72 -0.89 21.00 5.30
C SER A 72 -2.25 21.22 5.99
N GLY A 73 -3.17 21.97 5.38
CA GLY A 73 -4.55 22.12 5.85
C GLY A 73 -5.44 20.89 5.61
N LEU A 74 -4.98 19.94 4.78
CA LEU A 74 -5.72 18.69 4.49
C LEU A 74 -5.56 17.60 5.56
N SER A 75 -4.77 17.83 6.61
CA SER A 75 -4.46 16.84 7.67
C SER A 75 -5.70 16.09 8.19
N LEU A 76 -6.71 16.80 8.69
CA LEU A 76 -7.94 16.18 9.22
C LEU A 76 -8.83 15.58 8.13
N PHE A 77 -8.74 16.08 6.89
CA PHE A 77 -9.44 15.47 5.76
C PHE A 77 -8.81 14.14 5.36
N PHE A 78 -7.48 14.03 5.42
CA PHE A 78 -6.80 12.75 5.21
C PHE A 78 -7.23 11.74 6.28
N LEU A 79 -7.24 12.14 7.55
CA LEU A 79 -7.75 11.28 8.63
C LEU A 79 -9.18 10.79 8.34
N ALA A 80 -10.09 11.68 7.94
CA ALA A 80 -11.49 11.34 7.68
C ALA A 80 -11.72 10.51 6.41
N LEU A 81 -10.85 10.63 5.40
CA LEU A 81 -11.12 10.11 4.04
C LEU A 81 -10.24 8.92 3.64
N SER A 82 -9.15 8.65 4.37
CA SER A 82 -8.12 7.68 3.94
C SER A 82 -8.64 6.28 3.69
N ASP A 83 -9.59 5.79 4.49
CA ASP A 83 -10.12 4.43 4.33
C ASP A 83 -10.93 4.28 3.03
N LYS A 84 -11.76 5.28 2.69
CA LYS A 84 -12.66 5.23 1.54
C LYS A 84 -12.02 5.73 0.24
N TYR A 85 -11.12 6.69 0.34
CA TYR A 85 -10.53 7.40 -0.80
C TYR A 85 -9.01 7.24 -0.88
N PHE A 86 -8.48 6.14 -0.33
CA PHE A 86 -7.05 5.85 -0.25
C PHE A 86 -6.30 6.17 -1.54
N ASP A 87 -6.69 5.57 -2.66
CA ASP A 87 -5.97 5.74 -3.94
C ASP A 87 -5.97 7.18 -4.44
N THR A 88 -7.06 7.93 -4.22
CA THR A 88 -7.14 9.34 -4.61
C THR A 88 -6.14 10.18 -3.81
N LEU A 89 -6.11 10.00 -2.49
CA LEU A 89 -5.20 10.73 -1.61
C LEU A 89 -3.74 10.30 -1.82
N LYS A 90 -3.48 9.00 -1.98
CA LYS A 90 -2.17 8.42 -2.30
C LYS A 90 -1.61 9.01 -3.60
N ASN A 91 -2.39 9.02 -4.69
CA ASN A 91 -1.97 9.61 -5.96
C ASN A 91 -1.69 11.11 -5.82
N PHE A 92 -2.46 11.82 -5.01
CA PHE A 92 -2.21 13.23 -4.71
C PHE A 92 -0.90 13.44 -3.95
N VAL A 93 -0.59 12.61 -2.94
CA VAL A 93 0.70 12.63 -2.24
C VAL A 93 1.86 12.37 -3.20
N LEU A 94 1.79 11.30 -4.00
CA LEU A 94 2.83 10.94 -4.97
C LEU A 94 3.06 12.03 -6.02
N LYS A 95 2.03 12.78 -6.38
CA LYS A 95 2.15 13.96 -7.26
C LYS A 95 2.89 15.10 -6.55
N LEU A 96 2.44 15.49 -5.36
CA LEU A 96 2.94 16.68 -4.66
C LEU A 96 4.33 16.47 -4.06
N ILE A 97 4.72 15.24 -3.70
CA ILE A 97 6.08 14.95 -3.20
C ILE A 97 7.14 15.17 -4.30
N GLN A 98 6.74 15.25 -5.57
CA GLN A 98 7.60 15.59 -6.70
C GLN A 98 7.61 17.10 -7.02
N ASN A 99 6.88 17.94 -6.28
CA ASN A 99 6.79 19.38 -6.53
C ASN A 99 8.19 20.03 -6.42
N PRO A 100 8.56 21.02 -7.26
CA PRO A 100 9.85 21.69 -7.19
C PRO A 100 10.07 22.47 -5.88
N ASP A 101 9.00 22.99 -5.26
CA ASP A 101 9.06 23.74 -4.02
C ASP A 101 9.16 22.81 -2.79
N GLY A 102 10.21 23.01 -1.99
CA GLY A 102 10.47 22.19 -0.81
C GLY A 102 9.43 22.29 0.30
N TYR A 103 8.77 23.45 0.47
CA TYR A 103 7.73 23.62 1.47
C TYR A 103 6.45 22.87 1.10
N VAL A 104 6.14 22.79 -0.20
CA VAL A 104 5.01 21.97 -0.69
C VAL A 104 5.27 20.49 -0.41
N ARG A 105 6.47 19.99 -0.76
CA ARG A 105 6.87 18.60 -0.48
C ARG A 105 6.81 18.26 1.00
N GLU A 106 7.39 19.10 1.86
CA GLU A 106 7.39 18.87 3.30
C GLU A 106 5.99 18.92 3.91
N SER A 107 5.13 19.82 3.40
CA SER A 107 3.75 19.92 3.86
C SER A 107 2.94 18.68 3.51
N ILE A 108 3.05 18.16 2.28
CA ILE A 108 2.32 16.96 1.89
C ILE A 108 2.87 15.70 2.56
N ARG A 109 4.19 15.60 2.78
CA ARG A 109 4.81 14.46 3.49
C ARG A 109 4.21 14.32 4.89
N LYS A 110 4.17 15.42 5.66
CA LYS A 110 3.54 15.44 6.98
C LYS A 110 2.06 15.08 6.95
N THR A 111 1.31 15.57 5.96
CA THR A 111 -0.11 15.21 5.80
C THR A 111 -0.29 13.72 5.43
N ALA A 112 0.68 13.12 4.73
CA ALA A 112 0.63 11.72 4.31
C ALA A 112 0.78 10.72 5.49
N ASP A 113 1.23 11.15 6.66
CA ASP A 113 1.28 10.30 7.87
C ASP A 113 -0.09 9.66 8.17
N TRP A 114 -1.19 10.36 7.88
CA TRP A 114 -2.54 9.80 8.05
C TRP A 114 -2.88 8.65 7.10
N LEU A 115 -2.27 8.59 5.91
CA LEU A 115 -2.41 7.43 5.03
C LEU A 115 -1.73 6.22 5.63
N TYR A 116 -0.54 6.42 6.22
CA TYR A 116 0.16 5.35 6.93
C TYR A 116 -0.66 4.86 8.13
N VAL A 117 -1.18 5.76 8.99
CA VAL A 117 -2.03 5.40 10.13
C VAL A 117 -3.29 4.63 9.70
N SER A 118 -3.96 5.07 8.62
CA SER A 118 -5.11 4.35 8.04
C SER A 118 -4.72 2.96 7.52
N LEU A 119 -3.58 2.84 6.84
CA LEU A 119 -3.13 1.55 6.33
C LEU A 119 -2.76 0.60 7.47
N THR A 120 -1.94 1.02 8.42
CA THR A 120 -1.47 0.14 9.49
C THR A 120 -2.59 -0.31 10.40
N SER A 121 -3.55 0.57 10.73
CA SER A 121 -4.73 0.18 11.52
C SER A 121 -5.65 -0.83 10.80
N ARG A 122 -5.66 -0.83 9.47
CA ARG A 122 -6.42 -1.82 8.66
C ARG A 122 -5.64 -3.10 8.39
N VAL A 123 -4.32 -3.00 8.29
CA VAL A 123 -3.41 -4.15 8.10
C VAL A 123 -3.26 -4.93 9.40
N ASN A 124 -3.12 -4.25 10.54
CA ASN A 124 -3.00 -4.88 11.85
C ASN A 124 -4.02 -4.26 12.84
N PRO A 125 -5.31 -4.58 12.70
CA PRO A 125 -6.33 -4.08 13.60
C PRO A 125 -6.13 -4.65 15.01
N PHE A 126 -6.30 -3.81 16.04
CA PHE A 126 -6.23 -4.17 17.46
C PHE A 126 -7.43 -5.03 17.91
N VAL A 127 -7.64 -6.20 17.32
CA VAL A 127 -8.68 -7.17 17.72
C VAL A 127 -8.17 -8.60 17.60
N GLU A 128 -8.54 -9.45 18.56
CA GLU A 128 -8.08 -10.85 18.61
C GLU A 128 -8.67 -11.74 17.51
N LYS A 129 -9.90 -11.45 17.03
CA LYS A 129 -10.58 -12.24 16.00
C LYS A 129 -11.23 -11.35 14.95
N LEU A 130 -10.86 -11.57 13.69
CA LEU A 130 -11.40 -10.83 12.56
C LEU A 130 -12.64 -11.51 11.97
N THR A 131 -13.67 -10.69 11.73
CA THR A 131 -14.82 -11.09 10.92
C THR A 131 -14.40 -11.30 9.46
N VAL A 132 -15.20 -12.04 8.68
CA VAL A 132 -14.94 -12.26 7.24
C VAL A 132 -14.77 -10.93 6.49
N LYS A 133 -15.64 -9.95 6.78
CA LYS A 133 -15.55 -8.60 6.21
C LYS A 133 -14.21 -7.93 6.53
N ARG A 134 -13.77 -7.98 7.79
CA ARG A 134 -12.48 -7.38 8.20
C ARG A 134 -11.27 -8.08 7.60
N LYS A 135 -11.32 -9.41 7.42
CA LYS A 135 -10.25 -10.13 6.70
C LYS A 135 -10.14 -9.68 5.25
N ALA A 136 -11.27 -9.45 4.57
CA ALA A 136 -11.27 -8.90 3.22
C ALA A 136 -10.71 -7.47 3.17
N GLU A 137 -11.11 -6.61 4.11
CA GLU A 137 -10.59 -5.24 4.25
C GLU A 137 -9.08 -5.24 4.53
N GLN A 138 -8.60 -6.12 5.42
CA GLN A 138 -7.18 -6.30 5.72
C GLN A 138 -6.40 -6.73 4.47
N LYS A 139 -6.88 -7.73 3.73
CA LYS A 139 -6.26 -8.18 2.47
C LYS A 139 -6.19 -7.04 1.45
N ASN A 140 -7.21 -6.20 1.36
CA ASN A 140 -7.19 -5.03 0.50
C ASN A 140 -6.18 -3.97 0.99
N ALA A 141 -6.11 -3.72 2.31
CA ALA A 141 -5.16 -2.79 2.89
C ALA A 141 -3.71 -3.22 2.67
N VAL A 142 -3.39 -4.52 2.79
CA VAL A 142 -2.07 -5.08 2.46
C VAL A 142 -1.70 -4.80 1.00
N LYS A 143 -2.62 -5.04 0.06
CA LYS A 143 -2.40 -4.73 -1.36
C LYS A 143 -2.16 -3.23 -1.60
N GLN A 144 -2.95 -2.37 -0.94
CA GLN A 144 -2.80 -0.92 -1.03
C GLN A 144 -1.45 -0.46 -0.48
N TYR A 145 -1.03 -1.00 0.67
CA TYR A 145 0.25 -0.72 1.31
C TYR A 145 1.42 -1.12 0.40
N ALA A 146 1.45 -2.37 -0.07
CA ALA A 146 2.50 -2.88 -0.96
C ALA A 146 2.61 -2.06 -2.25
N LYS A 147 1.46 -1.73 -2.87
CA LYS A 147 1.43 -0.87 -4.06
C LYS A 147 2.00 0.52 -3.78
N TYR A 148 1.61 1.13 -2.66
CA TYR A 148 2.07 2.47 -2.30
C TYR A 148 3.58 2.52 -2.07
N VAL A 149 4.13 1.54 -1.34
CA VAL A 149 5.58 1.43 -1.12
C VAL A 149 6.33 1.24 -2.44
N LYS A 150 5.86 0.34 -3.32
CA LYS A 150 6.46 0.12 -4.63
C LYS A 150 6.49 1.40 -5.47
N GLU A 151 5.38 2.14 -5.51
CA GLU A 151 5.30 3.41 -6.24
C GLU A 151 6.27 4.47 -5.68
N ILE A 152 6.46 4.53 -4.35
CA ILE A 152 7.47 5.40 -3.72
C ILE A 152 8.88 4.96 -4.15
N GLN A 153 9.20 3.66 -4.10
CA GLN A 153 10.51 3.12 -4.50
C GLN A 153 10.84 3.44 -5.96
N THR A 154 9.88 3.24 -6.87
CA THR A 154 10.04 3.61 -8.29
C THR A 154 10.33 5.11 -8.46
N LEU A 155 9.72 5.97 -7.64
CA LEU A 155 10.05 7.40 -7.66
C LEU A 155 11.45 7.67 -7.08
N ILE A 156 11.86 6.97 -6.02
CA ILE A 156 13.22 7.08 -5.46
C ILE A 156 14.25 6.76 -6.55
N GLU A 157 14.10 5.63 -7.24
CA GLU A 157 14.96 5.21 -8.35
C GLU A 157 15.00 6.28 -9.47
N LYS A 158 13.83 6.81 -9.85
CA LYS A 158 13.71 7.86 -10.87
C LYS A 158 14.48 9.14 -10.51
N TYR A 159 14.46 9.54 -9.24
CA TYR A 159 15.11 10.78 -8.78
C TYR A 159 16.49 10.55 -8.15
N TYR A 160 17.02 9.32 -8.22
CA TYR A 160 18.34 8.99 -7.70
C TYR A 160 19.42 9.80 -8.44
N ASP A 161 20.31 10.43 -7.68
CA ASP A 161 21.41 11.26 -8.19
C ASP A 161 22.72 10.62 -7.76
N LYS A 162 23.49 10.14 -8.74
CA LYS A 162 24.76 9.41 -8.55
C LYS A 162 25.85 10.26 -7.88
N ASN A 163 25.70 11.58 -7.83
CA ASN A 163 26.68 12.45 -7.16
C ASN A 163 26.46 12.53 -5.64
N ARG A 164 25.64 11.64 -5.06
CA ARG A 164 25.24 11.65 -3.65
C ARG A 164 26.02 10.69 -2.75
N ASP A 165 27.03 10.00 -3.28
CA ASP A 165 27.86 9.04 -2.55
C ASP A 165 28.59 9.61 -1.32
N SER A 166 28.44 10.91 -1.01
CA SER A 166 29.08 11.57 0.14
C SER A 166 28.20 11.75 1.38
N ALA A 167 26.93 11.31 1.39
CA ALA A 167 26.03 11.50 2.53
C ALA A 167 25.65 10.16 3.18
N ASP A 168 26.02 9.96 4.44
CA ASP A 168 25.79 8.71 5.17
C ASP A 168 24.33 8.56 5.64
N TYR A 169 23.63 9.67 5.88
CA TYR A 169 22.25 9.67 6.37
C TYR A 169 21.33 10.51 5.48
N VAL A 170 20.06 10.07 5.34
CA VAL A 170 19.01 10.84 4.64
C VAL A 170 18.86 12.25 5.23
N GLY A 171 19.09 12.41 6.53
CA GLY A 171 19.10 13.69 7.24
C GLY A 171 20.09 14.70 6.66
N ASP A 172 21.24 14.24 6.16
CA ASP A 172 22.34 15.07 5.66
C ASP A 172 22.17 15.47 4.18
N LEU A 173 21.25 14.81 3.48
CA LEU A 173 20.95 15.14 2.09
C LEU A 173 20.48 16.59 1.95
N LYS A 174 20.84 17.24 0.84
CA LYS A 174 20.28 18.55 0.49
C LYS A 174 18.77 18.44 0.21
N PRO A 175 17.97 19.47 0.54
CA PRO A 175 16.55 19.51 0.20
C PRO A 175 16.32 19.25 -1.28
N SER A 176 15.60 18.17 -1.60
CA SER A 176 15.39 17.69 -2.97
C SER A 176 14.17 16.77 -3.02
N VAL A 177 13.68 16.45 -4.22
CA VAL A 177 12.60 15.46 -4.41
C VAL A 177 13.03 14.11 -3.84
N TYR A 178 14.24 13.65 -4.16
CA TYR A 178 14.79 12.41 -3.64
C TYR A 178 14.80 12.37 -2.10
N LYS A 179 15.33 13.40 -1.42
CA LYS A 179 15.30 13.44 0.06
C LYS A 179 13.88 13.34 0.61
N SER A 180 12.93 14.06 -0.01
CA SER A 180 11.53 14.02 0.41
C SER A 180 10.89 12.64 0.21
N LEU A 181 11.25 11.92 -0.85
CA LEU A 181 10.80 10.55 -1.12
C LEU A 181 11.42 9.55 -0.14
N GLU A 182 12.72 9.64 0.14
CA GLU A 182 13.39 8.82 1.16
C GLU A 182 12.77 8.99 2.53
N LEU A 183 12.49 10.24 2.94
CA LEU A 183 11.78 10.52 4.19
C LEU A 183 10.35 9.96 4.17
N LEU A 184 9.61 10.12 3.07
CA LEU A 184 8.26 9.55 2.94
C LEU A 184 8.29 8.02 2.99
N TRP A 185 9.26 7.39 2.33
CA TRP A 185 9.46 5.94 2.37
C TRP A 185 9.72 5.49 3.79
N ALA A 186 10.71 6.11 4.45
CA ALA A 186 11.00 5.84 5.85
C ALA A 186 9.76 6.01 6.72
N ASP A 187 8.96 7.06 6.49
CA ASP A 187 7.73 7.36 7.22
C ASP A 187 6.66 6.25 7.07
N VAL A 188 6.47 5.75 5.86
CA VAL A 188 5.48 4.72 5.51
C VAL A 188 5.93 3.33 5.93
N THR A 189 7.24 3.09 6.03
CA THR A 189 7.82 1.81 6.48
C THR A 189 8.21 1.80 7.96
N ARG A 190 7.85 2.84 8.75
CA ARG A 190 8.10 2.85 10.20
C ARG A 190 7.39 1.66 10.86
N GLY A 191 8.08 0.98 11.76
CA GLY A 191 7.45 0.19 12.80
C GLY A 191 7.07 -1.26 12.46
N ASP A 192 7.38 -1.78 11.26
CA ASP A 192 7.54 -3.22 10.99
C ASP A 192 7.77 -3.46 9.47
N HIS A 193 8.96 -3.93 9.09
CA HIS A 193 9.24 -4.46 7.74
C HIS A 193 8.44 -5.74 7.41
N ILE A 194 7.74 -6.29 8.41
CA ILE A 194 7.06 -7.57 8.38
C ILE A 194 6.11 -7.65 7.16
N PHE A 195 5.42 -6.57 6.80
CA PHE A 195 4.45 -6.60 5.68
C PHE A 195 5.06 -6.51 4.28
N LEU A 196 6.32 -6.08 4.14
CA LEU A 196 7.00 -6.00 2.84
C LEU A 196 7.85 -7.25 2.58
N ASP A 197 8.51 -7.77 3.61
CA ASP A 197 9.28 -9.02 3.53
C ASP A 197 8.38 -10.26 3.32
N ASP A 198 7.10 -10.18 3.72
CA ASP A 198 6.14 -11.27 3.58
C ASP A 198 5.40 -11.23 2.23
N CYS A 199 5.42 -10.08 1.55
CA CYS A 199 4.74 -9.93 0.28
C CYS A 199 5.63 -10.51 -0.84
N PRO A 200 5.18 -11.54 -1.58
CA PRO A 200 6.00 -12.12 -2.63
C PRO A 200 6.33 -11.06 -3.69
N SER A 201 7.57 -11.08 -4.19
CA SER A 201 7.97 -10.19 -5.28
C SER A 201 7.06 -10.38 -6.50
N GLU A 202 6.99 -9.39 -7.39
CA GLU A 202 6.18 -9.51 -8.62
C GLU A 202 6.62 -10.71 -9.46
N ASN A 203 7.93 -10.96 -9.54
CA ASN A 203 8.50 -12.15 -10.18
C ASN A 203 8.02 -13.44 -9.49
N THR A 204 8.01 -13.49 -8.16
CA THR A 204 7.45 -14.62 -7.39
C THR A 204 5.98 -14.84 -7.72
N LEU A 205 5.17 -13.78 -7.82
CA LEU A 205 3.75 -13.87 -8.16
C LEU A 205 3.51 -14.31 -9.61
N GLU A 206 4.32 -13.83 -10.55
CA GLU A 206 4.26 -14.26 -11.95
C GLU A 206 4.65 -15.73 -12.07
N LYS A 207 5.71 -16.15 -11.39
CA LYS A 207 6.13 -17.56 -11.36
C LYS A 207 5.06 -18.45 -10.74
N ARG A 208 4.40 -18.02 -9.66
CA ARG A 208 3.26 -18.75 -9.09
C ARG A 208 2.14 -18.97 -10.10
N LYS A 209 1.78 -17.95 -10.89
CA LYS A 209 0.75 -18.09 -11.94
C LYS A 209 1.19 -19.05 -13.05
N GLU A 210 2.46 -19.02 -13.44
CA GLU A 210 3.02 -19.95 -14.41
C GLU A 210 2.92 -21.39 -13.89
N ILE A 211 3.31 -21.62 -12.63
CA ILE A 211 3.24 -22.93 -11.96
C ILE A 211 1.79 -23.40 -11.85
N GLU A 212 0.86 -22.57 -11.37
CA GLU A 212 -0.57 -22.91 -11.27
C GLU A 212 -1.15 -23.31 -12.64
N LYS A 213 -0.75 -22.62 -13.71
CA LYS A 213 -1.18 -22.97 -15.07
C LYS A 213 -0.64 -24.32 -15.52
N LYS A 214 0.63 -24.64 -15.21
CA LYS A 214 1.24 -25.94 -15.52
C LYS A 214 0.59 -27.07 -14.71
N LEU A 215 0.40 -26.88 -13.41
CA LEU A 215 -0.28 -27.84 -12.53
C LEU A 215 -1.71 -28.12 -13.02
N SER A 216 -2.46 -27.08 -13.41
CA SER A 216 -3.81 -27.25 -13.95
C SER A 216 -3.82 -28.05 -15.26
N ALA A 217 -2.80 -27.89 -16.11
CA ALA A 217 -2.67 -28.66 -17.34
C ALA A 217 -2.40 -30.14 -17.02
N PHE A 218 -1.49 -30.42 -16.08
CA PHE A 218 -1.19 -31.79 -15.65
C PHE A 218 -2.38 -32.50 -15.04
N VAL A 219 -3.09 -31.87 -14.09
CA VAL A 219 -4.32 -32.42 -13.51
C VAL A 219 -5.32 -32.81 -14.60
N THR A 220 -5.47 -31.98 -15.64
CA THR A 220 -6.40 -32.23 -16.75
C THR A 220 -5.92 -33.38 -17.65
N GLU A 221 -4.62 -33.41 -17.97
CA GLU A 221 -4.04 -34.38 -18.91
C GLU A 221 -3.92 -35.77 -18.29
N THR A 222 -3.51 -35.86 -17.04
CA THR A 222 -3.43 -37.13 -16.30
C THR A 222 -4.79 -37.59 -15.80
N LYS A 223 -5.83 -36.76 -15.91
CA LYS A 223 -7.18 -37.03 -15.37
C LYS A 223 -7.12 -37.37 -13.88
N SER A 224 -6.32 -36.61 -13.15
CA SER A 224 -6.20 -36.74 -11.70
C SER A 224 -7.56 -36.44 -11.05
N ASP A 225 -7.86 -37.16 -9.97
CA ASP A 225 -9.03 -36.88 -9.12
C ASP A 225 -8.81 -35.65 -8.21
N PHE A 226 -7.57 -35.13 -8.17
CA PHE A 226 -7.16 -33.99 -7.36
C PHE A 226 -7.11 -32.70 -8.18
N ASP A 227 -7.31 -31.56 -7.55
CA ASP A 227 -7.16 -30.25 -8.18
C ASP A 227 -5.89 -29.49 -7.73
N VAL A 228 -5.67 -28.32 -8.32
CA VAL A 228 -4.51 -27.47 -7.99
C VAL A 228 -4.55 -26.99 -6.53
N GLU A 229 -5.75 -26.86 -5.93
CA GLU A 229 -5.90 -26.41 -4.55
C GLU A 229 -5.60 -27.53 -3.54
N ASP A 230 -5.87 -28.79 -3.90
CA ASP A 230 -5.40 -29.96 -3.13
C ASP A 230 -3.87 -29.97 -3.05
N ILE A 231 -3.19 -29.76 -4.18
CA ILE A 231 -1.72 -29.67 -4.24
C ILE A 231 -1.20 -28.49 -3.42
N ARG A 232 -1.84 -27.31 -3.52
CA ARG A 232 -1.48 -26.15 -2.71
C ARG A 232 -1.68 -26.39 -1.22
N SER A 233 -2.73 -27.10 -0.86
CA SER A 233 -3.03 -27.45 0.53
C SER A 233 -2.00 -28.43 1.07
N ALA A 234 -1.61 -29.44 0.29
CA ALA A 234 -0.54 -30.37 0.63
C ALA A 234 0.78 -29.64 0.89
N ILE A 235 1.19 -28.73 0.00
CA ILE A 235 2.41 -27.93 0.19
C ILE A 235 2.29 -27.01 1.42
N TYR A 236 1.16 -26.34 1.60
CA TYR A 236 1.00 -25.41 2.72
C TYR A 236 1.04 -26.12 4.07
N TYR A 237 0.42 -27.30 4.17
CA TYR A 237 0.34 -28.10 5.39
C TYR A 237 1.37 -29.24 5.44
N GLU A 238 2.49 -29.11 4.72
CA GLU A 238 3.53 -30.14 4.71
C GLU A 238 3.99 -30.53 6.12
N GLU A 239 4.22 -31.82 6.31
CA GLU A 239 4.78 -32.41 7.52
C GLU A 239 6.03 -33.22 7.14
N GLY A 240 7.01 -32.56 6.53
CA GLY A 240 8.28 -33.16 6.10
C GLY A 240 8.35 -33.51 4.62
N THR A 241 9.34 -34.33 4.26
CA THR A 241 9.72 -34.60 2.85
C THR A 241 8.76 -35.53 2.11
N ASP A 242 7.97 -36.33 2.84
CA ASP A 242 7.10 -37.35 2.25
C ASP A 242 5.96 -36.71 1.44
N THR A 243 5.54 -35.51 1.83
CA THR A 243 4.49 -34.74 1.15
C THR A 243 4.81 -34.45 -0.32
N MET A 244 6.09 -34.28 -0.68
CA MET A 244 6.46 -34.06 -2.09
C MET A 244 6.22 -35.32 -2.93
N THR A 245 6.48 -36.50 -2.37
CA THR A 245 6.23 -37.79 -3.02
C THR A 245 4.73 -38.03 -3.18
N ASP A 246 3.94 -37.67 -2.17
CA ASP A 246 2.49 -37.77 -2.23
C ASP A 246 1.91 -36.90 -3.37
N ILE A 247 2.41 -35.67 -3.53
CA ILE A 247 1.98 -34.77 -4.62
C ILE A 247 2.38 -35.33 -5.98
N ILE A 248 3.58 -35.92 -6.11
CA ILE A 248 3.99 -36.59 -7.36
C ILE A 248 3.03 -37.73 -7.69
N ALA A 249 2.67 -38.56 -6.71
CA ALA A 249 1.74 -39.67 -6.87
C ALA A 249 0.30 -39.21 -7.20
N MET A 250 -0.11 -38.01 -6.76
CA MET A 250 -1.40 -37.41 -7.15
C MET A 250 -1.46 -37.07 -8.65
N LEU A 251 -0.32 -36.75 -9.27
CA LEU A 251 -0.23 -36.33 -10.66
C LEU A 251 0.17 -37.47 -11.61
N ASP A 252 1.07 -38.37 -11.20
CA ASP A 252 1.49 -39.53 -11.99
C ASP A 252 0.69 -40.79 -11.64
N ASN A 253 -0.43 -40.98 -12.34
CA ASN A 253 -1.27 -42.18 -12.24
C ASN A 253 -0.95 -43.23 -13.34
N GLY A 254 0.14 -43.05 -14.10
CA GLY A 254 0.52 -43.94 -15.20
C GLY A 254 -0.42 -43.91 -16.41
N GLN A 255 -1.37 -42.96 -16.47
CA GLN A 255 -2.36 -42.84 -17.56
C GLN A 255 -2.13 -41.63 -18.48
N GLY A 256 -1.15 -40.77 -18.18
CA GLY A 256 -0.82 -39.56 -18.92
C GLY A 256 0.28 -39.73 -19.98
N ALA A 257 0.33 -38.83 -20.96
CA ALA A 257 1.44 -38.69 -21.91
C ALA A 257 2.56 -37.78 -21.39
N VAL A 258 2.35 -37.16 -20.23
CA VAL A 258 3.31 -36.27 -19.56
C VAL A 258 4.47 -37.08 -19.01
N GLU A 259 5.70 -36.66 -19.28
CA GLU A 259 6.87 -37.31 -18.70
C GLU A 259 6.94 -37.02 -17.19
N LEU A 260 7.21 -38.05 -16.39
CA LEU A 260 7.37 -37.93 -14.93
C LEU A 260 8.37 -36.83 -14.54
N GLN A 261 9.39 -36.59 -15.37
CA GLN A 261 10.37 -35.54 -15.14
C GLN A 261 9.74 -34.13 -15.18
N ASP A 262 8.81 -33.87 -16.10
CA ASP A 262 8.12 -32.57 -16.19
C ASP A 262 7.26 -32.31 -14.95
N ILE A 263 6.62 -33.36 -14.42
CA ILE A 263 5.83 -33.29 -13.18
C ILE A 263 6.75 -32.95 -12.00
N ILE A 264 7.88 -33.65 -11.87
CA ILE A 264 8.86 -33.42 -10.80
C ILE A 264 9.40 -31.98 -10.83
N ASP A 265 9.74 -31.48 -12.02
CA ASP A 265 10.27 -30.12 -12.19
C ASP A 265 9.25 -29.07 -11.75
N VAL A 266 7.98 -29.21 -12.14
CA VAL A 266 6.91 -28.28 -11.76
C VAL A 266 6.56 -28.37 -10.28
N ILE A 267 6.57 -29.56 -9.67
CA ILE A 267 6.35 -29.72 -8.23
C ILE A 267 7.52 -29.11 -7.45
N THR A 268 8.75 -29.25 -7.94
CA THR A 268 9.93 -28.60 -7.34
C THR A 268 9.81 -27.08 -7.38
N ASP A 269 9.37 -26.53 -8.51
CA ASP A 269 9.04 -25.11 -8.63
C ASP A 269 7.90 -24.72 -7.67
N ALA A 270 6.81 -25.51 -7.61
CA ALA A 270 5.69 -25.26 -6.69
C ALA A 270 6.15 -25.26 -5.24
N TRP A 271 6.98 -26.23 -4.84
CA TRP A 271 7.56 -26.32 -3.51
C TRP A 271 8.38 -25.07 -3.16
N ASN A 272 9.19 -24.57 -4.10
CA ASN A 272 10.04 -23.41 -3.86
C ASN A 272 9.28 -22.08 -3.86
N TYR A 273 8.17 -21.97 -4.59
CA TYR A 273 7.46 -20.71 -4.80
C TYR A 273 6.15 -20.60 -4.04
N PHE A 274 5.50 -21.70 -3.64
CA PHE A 274 4.24 -21.66 -2.88
C PHE A 274 4.50 -21.49 -1.37
N PRO A 275 3.55 -20.90 -0.64
CA PRO A 275 3.70 -20.64 0.79
C PRO A 275 3.62 -21.94 1.62
N HIS A 276 4.42 -22.00 2.69
CA HIS A 276 4.47 -23.10 3.66
C HIS A 276 4.04 -22.63 5.03
N LYS A 277 3.26 -23.43 5.77
CA LYS A 277 2.83 -23.12 7.14
C LYS A 277 4.01 -23.06 8.11
N THR A 278 4.98 -23.96 7.95
CA THR A 278 6.22 -24.04 8.75
C THR A 278 7.09 -22.78 8.57
N LEU A 279 7.01 -22.14 7.41
CA LEU A 279 7.70 -20.87 7.09
C LEU A 279 6.86 -19.62 7.38
N GLY A 280 5.80 -19.73 8.18
CA GLY A 280 4.95 -18.60 8.52
C GLY A 280 4.15 -18.04 7.33
N GLY A 281 3.85 -18.89 6.33
CA GLY A 281 3.16 -18.50 5.11
C GLY A 281 4.08 -17.96 4.01
N LYS A 282 5.40 -18.11 4.15
CA LYS A 282 6.40 -17.77 3.12
C LYS A 282 6.76 -18.99 2.29
N SER A 283 7.33 -18.73 1.11
CA SER A 283 7.93 -19.77 0.27
C SER A 283 9.44 -19.84 0.48
N PRO A 284 10.09 -21.00 0.24
CA PRO A 284 11.54 -21.15 0.34
C PRO A 284 12.31 -20.09 -0.43
N CYS A 285 11.86 -19.71 -1.63
CA CYS A 285 12.52 -18.67 -2.43
C CYS A 285 12.44 -17.27 -1.78
N GLN A 286 11.44 -17.00 -0.94
CA GLN A 286 11.36 -15.77 -0.15
C GLN A 286 12.28 -15.80 1.08
N MET A 287 12.74 -16.98 1.49
CA MET A 287 13.64 -17.15 2.64
C MET A 287 15.12 -17.07 2.23
N THR A 288 15.47 -17.50 1.02
CA THR A 288 16.86 -17.56 0.53
C THR A 288 17.36 -16.26 -0.12
N GLY A 289 16.48 -15.27 -0.32
CA GLY A 289 16.82 -13.95 -0.86
C GLY A 289 17.28 -12.91 0.17
N LYS A 290 17.66 -13.33 1.39
CA LYS A 290 18.20 -12.49 2.46
C LYS A 290 19.69 -12.71 2.66
#